data_AF-A0A2G2KFW2-F1
#
_entry.id   AF-A0A2G2KFW2-F1
#
_cell.length_a   1.000
_cell.length_b   1.000
_cell.length_c   1.000
_cell.angle_alpha   90.00
_cell.angle_beta   90.00
_cell.angle_gamma   90.00
#
_symmetry.space_group_name_H-M   'P 1'
#
loop_
_entity.id
_entity.type
_entity.pdbx_description
1 polymer ?
#
loop_
_entity_poly.entity_id
_entity_poly.type
_entity_poly.pdbx_seq_one_letter_code
_entity_poly.pdbx_strand_id
1 'polypeptide(L)'
;MKYFIPIIFFILVSCTDKVTQQDLQQLNGYWDIDKVESVDKKVTEYGANSTIDFYFVNKQNEGYRKKTTLDFSGTYKTNNIKDKIVIEDKNGAFIIKTITSLDNWEEVIISLTKEKLVLKNEKGVLFYYNKHEKFNSN
;
A
#
# COMPACT_ATOMS: atom_id res chain seq x y z
N MET A 1 43.86 20.76 25.98
CA MET A 1 43.01 20.49 24.80
C MET A 1 42.90 18.99 24.58
N LYS A 2 41.70 18.42 24.75
CA LYS A 2 41.11 17.40 23.87
C LYS A 2 39.79 16.96 24.51
N TYR A 3 38.71 17.59 24.05
CA TYR A 3 37.34 17.19 24.35
C TYR A 3 37.14 15.78 23.79
N PHE A 4 36.95 14.80 24.66
CA PHE A 4 36.48 13.48 24.27
C PHE A 4 34.95 13.56 24.16
N ILE A 5 34.45 13.74 22.94
CA ILE A 5 33.02 13.66 22.63
C ILE A 5 32.69 12.15 22.48
N PRO A 6 31.82 11.57 23.31
CA PRO A 6 31.29 10.25 23.01
C PRO A 6 30.28 10.39 21.88
N ILE A 7 30.55 9.70 20.76
CA ILE A 7 29.59 9.50 19.68
C ILE A 7 28.48 8.59 20.23
N ILE A 8 27.32 9.18 20.51
CA ILE A 8 26.09 8.41 20.73
C ILE A 8 25.68 7.83 19.38
N PHE A 9 25.92 6.53 19.23
CA PHE A 9 25.41 5.73 18.15
C PHE A 9 23.91 5.52 18.38
N PHE A 10 23.07 6.33 17.72
CA PHE A 10 21.63 6.12 17.65
C PHE A 10 21.41 4.86 16.81
N ILE A 11 21.25 3.71 17.48
CA ILE A 11 20.76 2.50 16.84
C ILE A 11 19.29 2.77 16.52
N LEU A 12 18.99 3.11 15.27
CA LEU A 12 17.64 3.09 14.76
C LEU A 12 17.18 1.63 14.78
N VAL A 13 16.47 1.26 15.83
CA VAL A 13 15.76 -0.02 15.92
C VAL A 13 14.65 0.05 14.89
N SER A 14 14.88 -0.46 13.68
CA SER A 14 13.81 -0.71 12.72
C SER A 14 13.05 -1.95 13.20
N CYS A 15 12.20 -1.76 14.21
CA CYS A 15 11.11 -2.69 14.46
C CYS A 15 10.11 -2.46 13.33
N THR A 16 10.13 -3.32 12.33
CA THR A 16 8.99 -3.41 11.40
C THR A 16 7.88 -4.06 12.20
N ASP A 17 7.05 -3.22 12.82
CA ASP A 17 5.88 -3.70 13.55
C ASP A 17 5.05 -4.57 12.60
N LYS A 18 4.73 -5.78 13.05
CA LYS A 18 3.86 -6.66 12.28
C LYS A 18 2.50 -5.98 12.12
N VAL A 19 1.96 -6.02 10.90
CA VAL A 19 0.61 -5.51 10.62
C VAL A 19 -0.38 -6.18 11.57
N THR A 20 -1.22 -5.38 12.21
CA THR A 20 -2.26 -5.84 13.12
C THR A 20 -3.65 -5.65 12.50
N GLN A 21 -4.66 -6.28 13.10
CA GLN A 21 -6.07 -6.13 12.69
C GLN A 21 -6.53 -4.66 12.70
N GLN A 22 -6.01 -3.87 13.65
CA GLN A 22 -6.33 -2.45 13.80
C GLN A 22 -5.75 -1.60 12.67
N ASP A 23 -4.62 -2.02 12.09
CA ASP A 23 -3.94 -1.30 11.02
C ASP A 23 -4.69 -1.41 9.69
N LEU A 24 -5.53 -2.43 9.50
CA LEU A 24 -6.28 -2.63 8.26
C LEU A 24 -7.13 -1.41 7.86
N GLN A 25 -7.58 -0.61 8.83
CA GLN A 25 -8.31 0.63 8.55
C GLN A 25 -7.46 1.69 7.86
N GLN A 26 -6.12 1.63 7.98
CA GLN A 26 -5.20 2.53 7.28
C GLN A 26 -5.15 2.26 5.77
N LEU A 27 -5.64 1.09 5.32
CA LEU A 27 -5.77 0.80 3.89
C LEU A 27 -6.74 1.76 3.21
N ASN A 28 -7.77 2.23 3.92
CA ASN A 28 -8.82 3.10 3.38
C ASN A 28 -8.25 4.40 2.79
N GLY A 29 -8.58 4.68 1.53
CA GLY A 29 -8.12 5.87 0.81
C GLY A 29 -7.41 5.56 -0.49
N TYR A 30 -6.68 6.56 -0.99
CA TYR A 30 -6.00 6.52 -2.28
C TYR A 30 -4.51 6.19 -2.12
N TRP A 31 -3.96 5.46 -3.08
CA TRP A 31 -2.58 4.98 -3.08
C TRP A 31 -1.94 5.13 -4.46
N ASP A 32 -0.77 5.78 -4.50
CA ASP A 32 0.10 5.87 -5.65
C ASP A 32 1.08 4.71 -5.66
N ILE A 33 1.22 4.04 -6.81
CA ILE A 33 2.31 3.06 -6.98
C ILE A 33 3.64 3.81 -7.10
N ASP A 34 4.59 3.45 -6.26
CA ASP A 34 5.94 4.02 -6.18
C ASP A 34 6.93 3.19 -7.01
N LYS A 35 6.97 1.88 -6.74
CA LYS A 35 7.85 0.95 -7.45
C LYS A 35 7.32 -0.48 -7.39
N VAL A 36 7.81 -1.29 -8.33
CA VAL A 36 7.61 -2.74 -8.36
C VAL A 36 8.96 -3.42 -8.33
N GLU A 37 9.12 -4.37 -7.40
CA GLU A 37 10.32 -5.20 -7.29
C GLU A 37 9.99 -6.64 -7.65
N SER A 38 10.65 -7.17 -8.68
CA SER A 38 10.53 -8.56 -9.09
C SER A 38 11.24 -9.52 -8.12
N VAL A 39 10.97 -10.81 -8.26
CA VAL A 39 11.66 -11.87 -7.50
C VAL A 39 13.18 -11.84 -7.67
N ASP A 40 13.66 -11.44 -8.85
CA ASP A 40 15.09 -11.33 -9.18
C ASP A 40 15.70 -9.98 -8.74
N LYS A 41 15.00 -9.23 -7.85
CA LYS A 41 15.44 -7.93 -7.33
C LYS A 41 15.58 -6.81 -8.37
N LYS A 42 15.08 -7.02 -9.59
CA LYS A 42 14.91 -5.93 -10.56
C LYS A 42 13.79 -5.00 -10.10
N VAL A 43 14.09 -3.71 -10.04
CA VAL A 43 13.17 -2.63 -9.63
C VAL A 43 12.72 -1.84 -10.86
N THR A 44 11.41 -1.58 -10.92
CA THR A 44 10.80 -0.63 -11.85
C THR A 44 10.16 0.48 -11.04
N GLU A 45 10.68 1.70 -11.15
CA GLU A 45 10.14 2.89 -10.49
C GLU A 45 9.03 3.51 -11.34
N TYR A 46 8.00 4.01 -10.68
CA TYR A 46 6.89 4.73 -11.29
C TYR A 46 6.96 6.19 -10.85
N GLY A 47 7.00 7.10 -11.81
CA GLY A 47 6.86 8.53 -11.53
C GLY A 47 5.41 8.91 -11.23
N ALA A 48 5.06 10.19 -11.43
CA ALA A 48 3.68 10.66 -11.28
C ALA A 48 2.73 9.82 -12.15
N ASN A 49 1.91 8.99 -11.50
CA ASN A 49 0.95 8.12 -12.18
C ASN A 49 -0.42 8.80 -12.20
N SER A 50 -1.02 8.93 -13.38
CA SER A 50 -2.38 9.49 -13.49
C SER A 50 -3.44 8.53 -12.96
N THR A 51 -3.11 7.25 -12.76
CA THR A 51 -4.03 6.25 -12.22
C THR A 51 -3.55 5.75 -10.86
N ILE A 52 -4.42 5.89 -9.87
CA ILE A 52 -4.20 5.50 -8.48
C ILE A 52 -5.21 4.44 -8.06
N ASP A 53 -4.87 3.66 -7.05
CA ASP A 53 -5.79 2.67 -6.49
C ASP A 53 -6.51 3.28 -5.26
N PHE A 54 -7.83 3.13 -5.22
CA PHE A 54 -8.63 3.44 -4.04
C PHE A 54 -9.06 2.16 -3.35
N TYR A 55 -8.89 2.11 -2.03
CA TYR A 55 -9.36 1.02 -1.18
C TYR A 55 -10.41 1.51 -0.20
N PHE A 56 -11.43 0.68 0.01
CA PHE A 56 -12.36 0.77 1.12
C PHE A 56 -12.52 -0.60 1.77
N VAL A 57 -12.42 -0.64 3.09
CA VAL A 57 -12.53 -1.81 3.95
C VAL A 57 -13.37 -1.43 5.17
N ASN A 58 -14.42 -2.22 5.41
CA ASN A 58 -15.30 -2.07 6.56
C ASN A 58 -14.73 -2.77 7.82
N LYS A 59 -15.50 -2.80 8.90
CA LYS A 59 -15.07 -3.44 10.16
C LYS A 59 -15.05 -4.97 10.11
N GLN A 60 -15.68 -5.56 9.10
CA GLN A 60 -15.73 -6.99 8.83
C GLN A 60 -14.63 -7.43 7.87
N ASN A 61 -13.64 -6.57 7.58
CA ASN A 61 -12.55 -6.82 6.64
C ASN A 61 -13.02 -7.05 5.19
N GLU A 62 -14.19 -6.53 4.82
CA GLU A 62 -14.72 -6.60 3.46
C GLU A 62 -14.80 -5.22 2.83
N GLY A 63 -14.72 -5.15 1.50
CA GLY A 63 -15.00 -3.93 0.78
C GLY A 63 -14.66 -4.01 -0.69
N TYR A 64 -14.00 -2.98 -1.22
CA TYR A 64 -13.62 -2.94 -2.63
C TYR A 64 -12.33 -2.16 -2.92
N ARG A 65 -11.69 -2.54 -4.03
CA ARG A 65 -10.65 -1.77 -4.72
C ARG A 65 -11.24 -1.18 -5.99
N LYS A 66 -10.79 0.01 -6.39
CA LYS A 66 -11.10 0.57 -7.72
C LYS A 66 -9.96 1.43 -8.24
N LYS A 67 -9.80 1.48 -9.55
CA LYS A 67 -8.86 2.38 -10.22
C LYS A 67 -9.49 3.76 -10.39
N THR A 68 -8.76 4.79 -9.99
CA THR A 68 -9.18 6.18 -10.09
C THR A 68 -8.15 6.94 -10.92
N THR A 69 -8.60 7.69 -11.91
CA THR A 69 -7.73 8.54 -12.73
C THR A 69 -7.82 9.97 -12.22
N LEU A 70 -6.69 10.64 -12.04
CA LEU A 70 -6.61 12.06 -11.82
C LEU A 70 -6.61 12.77 -13.18
N ASP A 71 -7.46 13.77 -13.35
CA ASP A 71 -7.29 14.69 -14.47
C ASP A 71 -6.22 15.76 -14.16
N PHE A 72 -5.88 16.57 -15.16
CA PHE A 72 -4.87 17.63 -15.04
C PHE A 72 -5.22 18.71 -13.98
N SER A 73 -6.47 18.76 -13.52
CA SER A 73 -6.91 19.65 -12.43
C SER A 73 -6.81 19.01 -11.04
N GLY A 74 -6.38 17.74 -10.95
CA GLY A 74 -6.38 16.97 -9.71
C GLY A 74 -7.75 16.40 -9.34
N THR A 75 -8.73 16.44 -10.25
CA THR A 75 -10.06 15.88 -9.99
C THR A 75 -10.06 14.38 -10.23
N TYR A 76 -10.61 13.64 -9.26
CA TYR A 76 -10.77 12.18 -9.35
C TYR A 76 -11.88 11.80 -10.33
N LYS A 77 -11.50 11.14 -11.42
CA LYS A 77 -12.40 10.46 -12.35
C LYS A 77 -12.34 8.95 -12.07
N THR A 78 -13.47 8.42 -11.64
CA THR A 78 -13.64 6.99 -11.35
C THR A 78 -14.72 6.46 -12.27
N ASN A 79 -14.54 5.25 -12.79
CA ASN A 79 -15.66 4.48 -13.29
C ASN A 79 -16.38 3.80 -12.09
N ASN A 80 -17.50 3.14 -12.36
CA ASN A 80 -18.27 2.41 -11.35
C ASN A 80 -17.77 0.97 -11.14
N ILE A 81 -16.62 0.59 -11.73
CA ILE A 81 -16.06 -0.75 -11.61
C ILE A 81 -15.36 -0.84 -10.26
N LYS A 82 -15.84 -1.78 -9.44
CA LYS A 82 -15.33 -2.05 -8.09
C LYS A 82 -14.98 -3.53 -8.01
N ASP A 83 -13.72 -3.80 -7.72
CA ASP A 83 -13.24 -5.15 -7.48
C ASP A 83 -13.52 -5.48 -6.02
N LYS A 84 -14.27 -6.56 -5.75
CA LYS A 84 -14.60 -6.95 -4.38
C LYS A 84 -13.32 -7.38 -3.68
N ILE A 85 -13.09 -6.91 -2.45
CA ILE A 85 -11.99 -7.39 -1.62
C ILE A 85 -12.49 -7.98 -0.30
N VAL A 86 -11.80 -9.01 0.16
CA VAL A 86 -11.95 -9.60 1.50
C VAL A 86 -10.55 -9.78 2.09
N ILE A 87 -10.34 -9.38 3.34
CA ILE A 87 -9.06 -9.52 4.02
C ILE A 87 -9.15 -10.62 5.07
N GLU A 88 -8.29 -11.62 4.92
CA GLU A 88 -8.20 -12.77 5.83
C GLU A 88 -6.89 -12.74 6.61
N ASP A 89 -6.93 -13.11 7.89
CA ASP A 89 -5.74 -13.44 8.66
C ASP A 89 -5.43 -14.93 8.46
N LYS A 90 -4.26 -15.23 7.88
CA LYS A 90 -3.70 -16.58 7.81
C LYS A 90 -2.39 -16.60 8.59
N ASN A 91 -2.45 -17.11 9.83
CA ASN A 91 -1.29 -17.32 10.70
C ASN A 91 -0.48 -16.04 10.99
N GLY A 92 -1.16 -14.90 11.20
CA GLY A 92 -0.52 -13.61 11.48
C GLY A 92 -0.06 -12.86 10.23
N ALA A 93 -0.49 -13.30 9.05
CA ALA A 93 -0.33 -12.58 7.80
C ALA A 93 -1.70 -12.21 7.24
N PHE A 94 -1.90 -10.93 6.92
CA PHE A 94 -3.13 -10.45 6.30
C PHE A 94 -3.06 -10.59 4.78
N ILE A 95 -4.10 -11.17 4.19
CA ILE A 95 -4.18 -11.45 2.76
C ILE A 95 -5.41 -10.76 2.18
N ILE A 96 -5.20 -9.90 1.19
CA ILE A 96 -6.26 -9.31 0.37
C ILE A 96 -6.62 -10.31 -0.73
N LYS A 97 -7.84 -10.83 -0.68
CA LYS A 97 -8.44 -11.58 -1.79
C LYS A 97 -9.23 -10.61 -2.65
N THR A 98 -8.83 -10.45 -3.89
CA THR A 98 -9.56 -9.61 -4.86
C THR A 98 -10.34 -10.50 -5.82
N ILE A 99 -11.62 -10.18 -6.04
CA ILE A 99 -12.53 -10.93 -6.92
C ILE A 99 -13.16 -9.95 -7.90
N THR A 100 -13.02 -10.25 -9.18
CA THR A 100 -13.62 -9.52 -10.29
C THR A 100 -14.51 -10.47 -11.10
N SER A 101 -15.21 -9.97 -12.12
CA SER A 101 -15.97 -10.82 -13.04
C SER A 101 -15.09 -11.68 -13.95
N LEU A 102 -13.80 -11.37 -14.07
CA LEU A 102 -12.88 -12.00 -15.01
C LEU A 102 -11.80 -12.84 -14.33
N ASP A 103 -11.42 -12.46 -13.11
CA ASP A 103 -10.27 -13.03 -12.42
C ASP A 103 -10.38 -12.89 -10.89
N ASN A 104 -9.57 -13.67 -10.18
CA ASN A 104 -9.36 -13.57 -8.75
C ASN A 104 -7.87 -13.78 -8.41
N TRP A 105 -7.37 -13.07 -7.41
CA TRP A 105 -5.99 -13.20 -6.97
C TRP A 105 -5.82 -12.84 -5.50
N GLU A 106 -4.74 -13.35 -4.89
CA GLU A 106 -4.36 -13.03 -3.52
C GLU A 106 -3.10 -12.15 -3.45
N GLU A 107 -3.10 -11.17 -2.53
CA GLU A 107 -1.95 -10.33 -2.19
C GLU A 107 -1.73 -10.31 -0.68
N VAL A 108 -0.51 -10.61 -0.23
CA VAL A 108 -0.13 -10.53 1.18
C VAL A 108 0.23 -9.09 1.52
N ILE A 109 -0.31 -8.55 2.62
CA ILE A 109 0.08 -7.25 3.17
C ILE A 109 1.40 -7.44 3.92
N ILE A 110 2.50 -6.95 3.34
CA ILE A 110 3.84 -7.03 3.92
C ILE A 110 4.07 -5.90 4.93
N SER A 111 3.56 -4.71 4.61
CA SER A 111 3.64 -3.52 5.46
C SER A 111 2.43 -2.64 5.20
N LEU A 112 1.86 -2.07 6.27
CA LEU A 112 0.77 -1.12 6.20
C LEU A 112 0.94 -0.07 7.29
N THR A 113 1.12 1.18 6.87
CA THR A 113 1.14 2.36 7.73
C THR A 113 0.25 3.44 7.13
N LYS A 114 0.21 4.62 7.75
CA LYS A 114 -0.64 5.73 7.28
C LYS A 114 -0.16 6.25 5.92
N GLU A 115 1.12 6.06 5.64
CA GLU A 115 1.82 6.64 4.49
C GLU A 115 2.32 5.59 3.48
N LYS A 116 2.50 4.33 3.91
CA LYS A 116 3.12 3.28 3.10
C LYS A 116 2.29 2.01 3.10
N LEU A 117 2.21 1.40 1.93
CA LEU A 117 1.63 0.07 1.74
C LEU A 117 2.59 -0.75 0.89
N VAL A 118 2.86 -1.99 1.32
CA VAL A 118 3.62 -2.97 0.54
C VAL A 118 2.80 -4.23 0.40
N LEU A 119 2.53 -4.62 -0.85
CA LEU A 119 1.82 -5.84 -1.19
C LEU A 119 2.76 -6.84 -1.87
N LYS A 120 2.55 -8.12 -1.62
CA LYS A 120 3.25 -9.22 -2.30
C LYS A 120 2.23 -10.11 -2.98
N ASN A 121 2.34 -10.29 -4.30
CA ASN A 121 1.48 -11.24 -5.00
C ASN A 121 1.98 -12.70 -4.86
N GLU A 122 1.19 -13.64 -5.38
CA GLU A 122 1.49 -15.08 -5.38
C GLU A 122 2.81 -15.44 -6.09
N LYS A 123 3.24 -14.63 -7.06
CA LYS A 123 4.51 -14.82 -7.78
C LYS A 123 5.71 -14.25 -7.03
N GLY A 124 5.50 -13.63 -5.86
CA GLY A 124 6.54 -13.04 -5.04
C GLY A 124 7.00 -11.64 -5.46
N VAL A 125 6.29 -11.00 -6.40
CA VAL A 125 6.53 -9.61 -6.80
C VAL A 125 6.02 -8.68 -5.70
N LEU A 126 6.83 -7.67 -5.36
CA LEU A 126 6.49 -6.65 -4.37
C LEU A 126 6.02 -5.37 -5.05
N PHE A 127 4.92 -4.82 -4.56
CA PHE A 127 4.34 -3.55 -5.00
C PHE A 127 4.43 -2.57 -3.83
N TYR A 128 5.13 -1.46 -4.05
CA TYR A 128 5.34 -0.42 -3.05
C TYR A 128 4.46 0.76 -3.39
N TYR A 129 3.70 1.23 -2.41
CA TYR A 129 2.77 2.33 -2.55
C TYR A 129 3.01 3.43 -1.53
N ASN A 130 2.73 4.65 -1.96
CA ASN A 130 2.65 5.83 -1.12
C ASN A 130 1.19 6.24 -0.96
N LYS A 131 0.81 6.69 0.25
CA LYS A 131 -0.52 7.24 0.46
C LYS A 131 -0.68 8.47 -0.42
N HIS A 132 -1.72 8.48 -1.22
CA HIS A 132 -2.00 9.62 -2.09
C HIS A 132 -2.67 10.70 -1.24
N GLU A 133 -1.91 11.72 -0.90
CA GLU A 133 -2.45 12.96 -0.35
C GLU A 133 -2.93 13.84 -1.51
N LYS A 134 -4.12 14.43 -1.38
CA LYS A 134 -4.53 15.47 -2.33
C LYS A 134 -3.47 16.55 -2.33
N PHE A 135 -2.97 16.89 -3.51
CA PHE A 135 -2.22 18.13 -3.69
C PHE A 135 -3.21 19.30 -3.48
N ASN A 136 -3.34 19.76 -2.23
CA ASN A 136 -4.02 21.01 -1.96
C ASN A 136 -3.07 22.13 -2.39
N SER A 137 -3.26 22.66 -3.61
CA SER A 137 -2.75 24.00 -3.90
C SER A 137 -3.56 24.96 -3.04
N ASN A 138 -2.94 25.48 -1.97
CA ASN A 138 -3.43 26.69 -1.31
C ASN A 138 -3.35 27.87 -2.28
#